data_AF-A0A804P946-F1
#
_entry.id   AF-A0A804P946-F1
#
_cell.length_a   1.000
_cell.length_b   1.000
_cell.length_c   1.000
_cell.angle_alpha   90.00
_cell.angle_beta   90.00
_cell.angle_gamma   90.00
#
_symmetry.space_group_name_H-M   'P 1'
#
loop_
_entity.id
_entity.type
_entity.pdbx_description
1 polymer ?
#
loop_
_entity_poly.entity_id
_entity_poly.type
_entity_poly.pdbx_seq_one_letter_code
_entity_poly.pdbx_strand_id
1 'polypeptide(L)'
;MRRRRRPLPIPASAFSPSATPRSSYPAPIQITAEQILREARERQEPEIRPPKQKITDPQELSEYRLRKRKEFEDVIRRVRWSVSAWVKYARWEEQQLDFARARSVYERTLDVAHRDHTLWLKYAEFEMRNRFVNHARNVWDRAVSLLPRVDQLWYKYIHMEELLGAVANARQVFERWMSWRPDTAGWNSYIKFELRYGEVERARAIYERFVAEHPRPDTFIRYAKFEMKRGEVERARRVYERAADLLADDEDAEVLFVAFAEFEERCREVERARAIYKYALDRVPKGRAEELYRKFLAFEKQFGDREGIEDAIVGKRRFQYEDEVRKNPLNYDSWFDYIRLEESVGNNDRIREVYERAIANVPPCRSAEEKRYWQRYIYLWINYALYEELDAQDRTDQGGLQGMPEADSSQEVHICKDVAHGGPV
;
A
#
# COMPACT_ATOMS: atom_id res chain seq x y z
N MET A 1 35.49 -9.27 -37.54
CA MET A 1 35.94 -10.00 -38.76
C MET A 1 34.87 -10.98 -39.21
N ARG A 2 33.97 -10.57 -40.11
CA ARG A 2 32.99 -11.46 -40.76
C ARG A 2 33.68 -12.14 -41.94
N ARG A 3 34.18 -13.38 -41.78
CA ARG A 3 34.65 -14.19 -42.91
C ARG A 3 33.42 -14.65 -43.70
N ARG A 4 33.14 -13.94 -44.80
CA ARG A 4 32.21 -14.37 -45.86
C ARG A 4 32.66 -15.74 -46.36
N ARG A 5 31.84 -16.78 -46.19
CA ARG A 5 32.05 -18.07 -46.86
C ARG A 5 31.86 -17.84 -48.36
N ARG A 6 32.87 -18.15 -49.17
CA ARG A 6 32.73 -18.20 -50.63
C ARG A 6 31.74 -19.32 -51.00
N PRO A 7 30.85 -19.12 -51.98
CA PRO A 7 30.01 -20.20 -52.48
C PRO A 7 30.91 -21.24 -53.18
N LEU A 8 30.65 -22.52 -52.93
CA LEU A 8 31.30 -23.60 -53.66
C LEU A 8 30.87 -23.55 -55.15
N PRO A 9 31.76 -23.88 -56.10
CA PRO A 9 31.40 -23.92 -57.51
C PRO A 9 30.38 -25.03 -57.73
N ILE A 10 29.27 -24.69 -58.37
CA ILE A 10 28.27 -25.68 -58.81
C ILE A 10 28.94 -26.53 -59.90
N PRO A 11 28.97 -27.87 -59.79
CA PRO A 11 29.53 -28.71 -60.83
C PRO A 11 28.71 -28.57 -62.12
N ALA A 12 29.38 -28.19 -63.21
CA ALA A 12 28.81 -27.97 -64.54
C ALA A 12 28.41 -29.27 -65.29
N SER A 13 28.10 -30.34 -64.56
CA SER A 13 27.87 -31.68 -65.11
C SER A 13 26.49 -32.22 -64.70
N ALA A 14 25.43 -31.53 -65.10
CA ALA A 14 24.07 -32.07 -65.12
C ALA A 14 23.23 -31.32 -66.16
N PHE A 15 23.79 -31.09 -67.36
CA PHE A 15 22.99 -30.82 -68.54
C PHE A 15 22.42 -32.16 -69.01
N SER A 16 21.30 -32.58 -68.42
CA SER A 16 20.48 -33.67 -68.94
C SER A 16 19.72 -33.16 -70.16
N PRO A 17 20.03 -33.62 -71.39
CA PRO A 17 19.28 -33.22 -72.57
C PRO A 17 18.08 -34.15 -72.69
N SER A 18 16.99 -33.83 -71.99
CA SER A 18 15.61 -34.31 -72.26
C SER A 18 14.68 -33.93 -71.10
N ALA A 19 14.62 -32.65 -70.75
CA ALA A 19 13.46 -32.16 -70.02
C ALA A 19 12.30 -32.11 -71.03
N THR A 20 11.53 -33.20 -71.12
CA THR A 20 10.19 -33.16 -71.70
C THR A 20 9.47 -31.93 -71.12
N PRO A 21 8.85 -31.07 -71.94
CA PRO A 21 8.17 -29.89 -71.43
C PRO A 21 7.21 -30.33 -70.34
N ARG A 22 7.52 -29.97 -69.09
CA ARG A 22 6.66 -30.25 -67.94
C ARG A 22 5.34 -29.63 -68.26
N SER A 23 4.31 -30.47 -68.31
CA SER A 23 3.02 -30.07 -68.81
C SER A 23 2.48 -28.91 -67.95
N SER A 24 2.10 -27.80 -68.59
CA SER A 24 1.70 -26.56 -67.92
C SER A 24 0.31 -26.65 -67.27
N TYR A 25 -0.14 -27.86 -66.94
CA TYR A 25 -1.43 -28.06 -66.29
C TYR A 25 -1.30 -27.62 -64.82
N PRO A 26 -2.29 -26.90 -64.28
CA PRO A 26 -2.29 -26.51 -62.87
C PRO A 26 -2.21 -27.75 -61.98
N ALA A 27 -1.24 -27.76 -61.06
CA ALA A 27 -1.05 -28.86 -60.13
C ALA A 27 -2.30 -29.02 -59.22
N PRO A 28 -2.73 -30.27 -58.93
CA PRO A 28 -3.92 -30.53 -58.11
C PRO A 28 -3.74 -30.09 -56.65
N ILE A 29 -2.49 -30.01 -56.18
CA ILE A 29 -2.15 -29.56 -54.83
C ILE A 29 -1.26 -28.31 -54.97
N GLN A 30 -1.78 -27.18 -54.49
CA GLN A 30 -1.02 -25.94 -54.37
C GLN A 30 -0.23 -26.00 -53.07
N ILE A 31 1.11 -25.94 -53.16
CA ILE A 31 1.99 -26.02 -52.00
C ILE A 31 1.67 -24.83 -51.07
N THR A 32 1.20 -25.13 -49.86
CA THR A 32 0.89 -24.11 -48.85
C THR A 32 2.13 -23.75 -48.03
N ALA A 33 2.14 -22.55 -47.44
CA ALA A 33 3.24 -22.13 -46.57
C ALA A 33 3.43 -23.07 -45.37
N GLU A 34 2.34 -23.65 -44.85
CA GLU A 34 2.37 -24.66 -43.78
C GLU A 34 3.16 -25.91 -44.21
N GLN A 35 2.94 -26.38 -45.44
CA GLN A 35 3.64 -27.54 -46.00
C GLN A 35 5.15 -27.31 -46.07
N ILE A 36 5.57 -26.11 -46.50
CA ILE A 36 6.98 -25.72 -46.56
C ILE A 36 7.60 -25.69 -45.17
N LEU A 37 6.92 -25.12 -44.16
CA LEU A 37 7.43 -25.07 -42.79
C LEU A 37 7.49 -26.45 -42.14
N ARG A 38 6.52 -27.32 -42.43
CA ARG A 38 6.51 -28.71 -41.96
C ARG A 38 7.67 -29.50 -42.57
N GLU A 39 7.83 -29.44 -43.89
CA GLU A 39 8.98 -30.06 -44.57
C GLU A 39 10.31 -29.48 -44.08
N ALA A 40 10.40 -28.17 -43.84
CA ALA A 40 11.61 -27.53 -43.32
C ALA A 40 11.96 -28.02 -41.91
N ARG A 41 10.95 -28.22 -41.04
CA ARG A 41 11.15 -28.79 -39.70
C ARG A 41 11.51 -30.27 -39.75
N GLU A 42 10.91 -31.04 -40.66
CA GLU A 42 11.24 -32.46 -40.85
C GLU A 42 12.62 -32.66 -41.46
N ARG A 43 13.04 -31.75 -42.35
CA ARG A 43 14.40 -31.70 -42.91
C ARG A 43 15.41 -31.03 -41.99
N GLN A 44 14.99 -30.48 -40.84
CA GLN A 44 15.91 -29.93 -39.87
C GLN A 44 16.77 -31.08 -39.32
N GLU A 45 18.04 -31.09 -39.70
CA GLU A 45 18.98 -32.11 -39.25
C GLU A 45 18.93 -32.19 -37.71
N PRO A 46 18.78 -33.40 -37.13
CA PRO A 46 18.76 -33.54 -35.70
C PRO A 46 20.07 -33.02 -35.13
N GLU A 47 19.99 -32.30 -34.01
CA GLU A 47 21.18 -31.82 -33.29
C GLU A 47 22.11 -33.01 -33.03
N ILE A 48 23.31 -32.98 -33.63
CA ILE A 48 24.28 -34.07 -33.52
C ILE A 48 24.74 -34.14 -32.07
N ARG A 49 24.17 -35.10 -31.33
CA ARG A 49 24.56 -35.36 -29.94
C ARG A 49 25.86 -36.15 -29.93
N PRO A 50 26.84 -35.79 -29.08
CA PRO A 50 28.05 -36.58 -28.94
C PRO A 50 27.71 -38.01 -28.49
N PRO A 51 28.50 -39.02 -28.91
CA PRO A 51 28.27 -40.40 -28.49
C PRO A 51 28.38 -40.53 -26.97
N LYS A 52 27.55 -41.39 -26.37
CA LYS A 52 27.61 -41.69 -24.93
C LYS A 52 28.90 -42.47 -24.64
N GLN A 53 29.91 -41.80 -24.09
CA GLN A 53 31.16 -42.41 -23.64
C GLN A 53 31.06 -42.75 -22.15
N LYS A 54 31.39 -43.99 -21.78
CA LYS A 54 31.48 -44.42 -20.38
C LYS A 54 32.92 -44.22 -19.91
N ILE A 55 33.11 -43.42 -18.87
CA ILE A 55 34.41 -43.18 -18.24
C ILE A 55 34.76 -44.42 -17.41
N THR A 56 35.89 -45.06 -17.70
CA THR A 56 36.27 -46.35 -17.09
C THR A 56 37.37 -46.22 -16.05
N ASP A 57 38.31 -45.30 -16.24
CA ASP A 57 39.46 -45.15 -15.36
C ASP A 57 39.65 -43.70 -14.85
N PRO A 58 40.51 -43.49 -13.83
CA PRO A 58 40.81 -42.15 -13.32
C PRO A 58 41.50 -41.21 -14.31
N GLN A 59 42.23 -41.74 -15.30
CA GLN A 59 42.93 -40.95 -16.30
C GLN A 59 41.93 -40.34 -17.32
N GLU A 60 41.03 -41.15 -17.86
CA GLU A 60 39.90 -40.71 -18.70
C GLU A 60 39.03 -39.69 -17.96
N LEU A 61 38.78 -39.88 -16.66
CA LEU A 61 38.07 -38.91 -15.84
C LEU A 61 38.84 -37.58 -15.74
N SER A 62 40.16 -37.63 -15.59
CA SER A 62 41.00 -36.43 -15.51
C SER A 62 41.02 -35.64 -16.83
N GLU A 63 41.07 -36.34 -17.97
CA GLU A 63 41.01 -35.74 -19.31
C GLU A 63 39.63 -35.12 -19.58
N TYR A 64 38.56 -35.83 -19.23
CA TYR A 64 37.20 -35.31 -19.28
C TYR A 64 37.09 -34.01 -18.46
N ARG A 65 37.58 -34.02 -17.22
CA ARG A 65 37.57 -32.85 -16.32
C ARG A 65 38.35 -31.69 -16.93
N LEU A 66 39.56 -31.94 -17.45
CA LEU A 66 40.40 -30.92 -18.06
C LEU A 66 39.71 -30.27 -19.26
N ARG A 67 39.12 -31.07 -20.16
CA ARG A 67 38.39 -30.57 -21.33
C ARG A 67 37.18 -29.72 -20.92
N LYS A 68 36.34 -30.21 -20.01
CA LYS A 68 35.17 -29.46 -19.52
C LYS A 68 35.57 -28.17 -18.81
N ARG A 69 36.63 -28.19 -17.98
CA ARG A 69 37.18 -26.98 -17.34
C ARG A 69 37.63 -25.95 -18.36
N LYS A 70 38.34 -26.39 -19.41
CA LYS A 70 38.75 -25.51 -20.52
C LYS A 70 37.54 -24.88 -21.21
N GLU A 71 36.51 -25.66 -21.52
CA GLU A 71 35.25 -25.15 -22.11
C GLU A 71 34.61 -24.06 -21.22
N PHE A 72 34.49 -24.30 -19.91
CA PHE A 72 33.94 -23.31 -18.97
C PHE A 72 34.82 -22.05 -18.85
N GLU A 73 36.13 -22.20 -18.71
CA GLU A 73 37.06 -21.07 -18.63
C GLU A 73 37.10 -20.26 -19.93
N ASP A 74 36.96 -20.89 -21.10
CA ASP A 74 36.81 -20.20 -22.39
C ASP A 74 35.49 -19.42 -22.45
N VAL A 75 34.38 -19.97 -21.94
CA VAL A 75 33.10 -19.26 -21.85
C VAL A 75 33.21 -18.07 -20.90
N ILE A 76 33.81 -18.24 -19.73
CA ILE A 76 34.01 -17.19 -18.73
C ILE A 76 34.91 -16.08 -19.28
N ARG A 77 35.98 -16.43 -20.01
CA ARG A 77 36.84 -15.44 -20.68
C ARG A 77 36.07 -14.59 -21.69
N ARG A 78 35.11 -15.18 -22.41
CA ARG A 78 34.25 -14.43 -23.36
C ARG A 78 33.16 -13.61 -22.67
N VAL A 79 32.60 -14.12 -21.57
CA VAL A 79 31.41 -13.56 -20.92
C VAL A 79 31.64 -13.35 -19.42
N ARG A 80 32.69 -12.59 -19.09
CA ARG A 80 33.15 -12.41 -17.70
C ARG A 80 32.07 -11.82 -16.78
N TRP A 81 31.21 -10.96 -17.30
CA TRP A 81 30.12 -10.31 -16.56
C TRP A 81 28.94 -11.24 -16.24
N SER A 82 28.82 -12.39 -16.90
CA SER A 82 27.65 -13.26 -16.75
C SER A 82 27.76 -14.17 -15.52
N VAL A 83 27.13 -13.77 -14.42
CA VAL A 83 27.04 -14.55 -13.18
C VAL A 83 26.46 -15.95 -13.44
N SER A 84 25.54 -16.11 -14.39
CA SER A 84 24.96 -17.42 -14.71
C SER A 84 25.98 -18.39 -15.33
N ALA A 85 26.94 -17.90 -16.12
CA ALA A 85 28.02 -18.74 -16.66
C ALA A 85 28.95 -19.24 -15.54
N TRP A 86 29.32 -18.37 -14.62
CA TRP A 86 30.11 -18.71 -13.44
C TRP A 86 29.42 -19.74 -12.54
N VAL A 87 28.14 -19.51 -12.23
CA VAL A 87 27.33 -20.43 -11.40
C VAL A 87 27.22 -21.81 -12.03
N LYS A 88 27.07 -21.89 -13.37
CA LYS A 88 27.06 -23.18 -14.07
C LYS A 88 28.39 -23.92 -13.93
N TYR A 89 29.51 -23.21 -14.01
CA TYR A 89 30.83 -23.80 -13.79
C TYR A 89 31.02 -24.28 -12.34
N ALA A 90 30.65 -23.44 -11.35
CA ALA A 90 30.74 -23.81 -9.94
C ALA A 90 29.87 -25.03 -9.60
N ARG A 91 28.64 -25.10 -10.13
CA ARG A 91 27.75 -26.28 -9.99
C ARG A 91 28.32 -27.53 -10.66
N TRP A 92 29.06 -27.39 -11.76
CA TRP A 92 29.70 -28.53 -12.39
C TRP A 92 30.89 -29.03 -11.55
N GLU A 93 31.70 -28.15 -10.95
CA GLU A 93 32.75 -28.56 -10.00
C GLU A 93 32.15 -29.18 -8.72
N GLU A 94 30.99 -28.69 -8.24
CA GLU A 94 30.21 -29.33 -7.17
C GLU A 94 29.83 -30.77 -7.53
N GLN A 95 29.35 -31.01 -8.75
CA GLN A 95 29.03 -32.37 -9.24
C GLN A 95 30.27 -33.28 -9.33
N GLN A 96 31.47 -32.71 -9.52
CA GLN A 96 32.73 -33.45 -9.51
C GLN A 96 33.25 -33.74 -8.09
N LEU A 97 32.56 -33.25 -7.05
CA LEU A 97 32.98 -33.31 -5.64
C LEU A 97 34.30 -32.58 -5.37
N ASP A 98 34.70 -31.65 -6.24
CA ASP A 98 35.88 -30.80 -6.08
C ASP A 98 35.47 -29.47 -5.42
N PHE A 99 35.14 -29.53 -4.14
CA PHE A 99 34.59 -28.40 -3.40
C PHE A 99 35.57 -27.23 -3.24
N ALA A 100 36.87 -27.51 -3.21
CA ALA A 100 37.88 -26.46 -3.13
C ALA A 100 37.90 -25.61 -4.41
N ARG A 101 37.78 -26.27 -5.57
CA ARG A 101 37.70 -25.59 -6.85
C ARG A 101 36.37 -24.87 -7.04
N ALA A 102 35.26 -25.48 -6.64
CA ALA A 102 33.95 -24.82 -6.65
C ALA A 102 33.97 -23.50 -5.83
N ARG A 103 34.56 -23.50 -4.62
CA ARG A 103 34.79 -22.30 -3.80
C ARG A 103 35.62 -21.25 -4.53
N SER A 104 36.75 -21.65 -5.14
CA SER A 104 37.59 -20.73 -5.92
C SER A 104 36.82 -20.08 -7.07
N VAL A 105 35.94 -20.81 -7.75
CA VAL A 105 35.08 -20.25 -8.81
C VAL A 105 34.10 -19.23 -8.22
N TYR A 106 33.46 -19.51 -7.09
CA TYR A 106 32.57 -18.55 -6.43
C TYR A 106 33.30 -17.28 -5.98
N GLU A 107 34.47 -17.39 -5.33
CA GLU A 107 35.27 -16.23 -4.91
C GLU A 107 35.71 -15.38 -6.11
N ARG A 108 36.18 -16.02 -7.20
CA ARG A 108 36.49 -15.31 -8.46
C ARG A 108 35.28 -14.62 -9.07
N THR A 109 34.08 -15.16 -8.84
CA THR A 109 32.83 -14.53 -9.30
C THR A 109 32.48 -13.33 -8.44
N LEU A 110 32.70 -13.40 -7.12
CA LEU A 110 32.51 -12.29 -6.19
C LEU A 110 33.45 -11.12 -6.53
N ASP A 111 34.70 -11.38 -6.94
CA ASP A 111 35.60 -10.33 -7.42
C ASP A 111 35.02 -9.53 -8.60
N VAL A 112 34.17 -10.16 -9.42
CA VAL A 112 33.50 -9.51 -10.55
C VAL A 112 32.19 -8.84 -10.13
N ALA A 113 31.40 -9.51 -9.28
CA ALA A 113 30.00 -9.14 -9.02
C ALA A 113 29.60 -9.25 -7.54
N HIS A 114 30.42 -8.74 -6.61
CA HIS A 114 30.14 -8.77 -5.16
C HIS A 114 28.84 -8.08 -4.73
N ARG A 115 28.28 -7.17 -5.56
CA ARG A 115 27.00 -6.49 -5.27
C ARG A 115 25.75 -7.31 -5.61
N ASP A 116 25.90 -8.40 -6.37
CA ASP A 116 24.78 -9.27 -6.72
C ASP A 116 24.44 -10.21 -5.56
N HIS A 117 23.36 -9.92 -4.83
CA HIS A 117 22.90 -10.75 -3.72
C HIS A 117 22.55 -12.18 -4.17
N THR A 118 22.12 -12.39 -5.42
CA THR A 118 21.76 -13.73 -5.91
C THR A 118 22.96 -14.67 -6.00
N LEU A 119 24.17 -14.12 -6.18
CA LEU A 119 25.41 -14.87 -6.15
C LEU A 119 25.74 -15.34 -4.74
N TRP A 120 25.62 -14.46 -3.74
CA TRP A 120 25.80 -14.81 -2.33
C TRP A 120 24.86 -15.92 -1.89
N LEU A 121 23.58 -15.85 -2.27
CA LEU A 121 22.60 -16.91 -2.00
C LEU A 121 23.08 -18.26 -2.56
N LYS A 122 23.48 -18.30 -3.83
CA LYS A 122 23.93 -19.54 -4.49
C LYS A 122 25.21 -20.10 -3.87
N TYR A 123 26.12 -19.23 -3.43
CA TYR A 123 27.36 -19.65 -2.80
C TYR A 123 27.11 -20.24 -1.40
N ALA A 124 26.30 -19.56 -0.58
CA ALA A 124 25.93 -20.06 0.73
C ALA A 124 25.09 -21.34 0.65
N GLU A 125 24.14 -21.42 -0.29
CA GLU A 125 23.36 -22.64 -0.57
C GLU A 125 24.25 -23.80 -1.05
N PHE A 126 25.34 -23.53 -1.77
CA PHE A 126 26.34 -24.55 -2.13
C PHE A 126 27.02 -25.12 -0.89
N GLU A 127 27.49 -24.27 0.02
CA GLU A 127 28.11 -24.74 1.27
C GLU A 127 27.10 -25.52 2.15
N MET A 128 25.85 -25.03 2.23
CA MET A 128 24.78 -25.68 3.00
C MET A 128 24.41 -27.06 2.44
N ARG A 129 24.25 -27.19 1.11
CA ARG A 129 23.90 -28.47 0.45
C ARG A 129 24.95 -29.55 0.71
N ASN A 130 26.22 -29.16 0.77
CA ASN A 130 27.35 -30.05 1.01
C ASN A 130 27.71 -30.19 2.51
N ARG A 131 26.84 -29.69 3.41
CA ARG A 131 26.97 -29.79 4.88
C ARG A 131 28.22 -29.09 5.46
N PHE A 132 28.80 -28.13 4.73
CA PHE A 132 29.91 -27.31 5.21
C PHE A 132 29.40 -26.11 6.01
N VAL A 133 28.87 -26.38 7.20
CA VAL A 133 28.17 -25.38 8.03
C VAL A 133 29.04 -24.16 8.35
N ASN A 134 30.28 -24.37 8.79
CA ASN A 134 31.17 -23.25 9.17
C ASN A 134 31.57 -22.38 7.97
N HIS A 135 31.76 -22.98 6.78
CA HIS A 135 31.99 -22.20 5.56
C HIS A 135 30.74 -21.42 5.18
N ALA A 136 29.56 -22.02 5.24
CA ALA A 136 28.30 -21.33 5.00
C ALA A 136 28.10 -20.14 5.95
N ARG A 137 28.42 -20.28 7.25
CA ARG A 137 28.38 -19.18 8.23
C ARG A 137 29.29 -18.02 7.84
N ASN A 138 30.53 -18.31 7.46
CA ASN A 138 31.48 -17.29 7.03
C ASN A 138 31.01 -16.57 5.75
N VAL A 139 30.40 -17.30 4.80
CA VAL A 139 29.82 -16.70 3.59
C VAL A 139 28.65 -15.79 3.94
N TRP A 140 27.73 -16.24 4.79
CA TRP A 140 26.60 -15.41 5.24
C TRP A 140 27.06 -14.17 6.00
N ASP A 141 27.99 -14.31 6.93
CA ASP A 141 28.52 -13.20 7.71
C ASP A 141 29.18 -12.13 6.83
N ARG A 142 29.97 -12.56 5.84
CA ARG A 142 30.52 -11.67 4.80
C ARG A 142 29.41 -11.00 3.98
N ALA A 143 28.41 -11.77 3.56
CA ALA A 143 27.30 -11.27 2.74
C ALA A 143 26.51 -10.16 3.43
N VAL A 144 26.10 -10.37 4.69
CA VAL A 144 25.32 -9.38 5.46
C VAL A 144 26.16 -8.17 5.86
N SER A 145 27.48 -8.34 6.05
CA SER A 145 28.38 -7.23 6.34
C SER A 145 28.62 -6.33 5.12
N LEU A 146 28.68 -6.90 3.91
CA LEU A 146 28.85 -6.15 2.67
C LEU A 146 27.55 -5.56 2.13
N LEU A 147 26.43 -6.27 2.29
CA LEU A 147 25.11 -5.91 1.75
C LEU A 147 24.04 -5.86 2.86
N PRO A 148 24.19 -4.97 3.87
CA PRO A 148 23.32 -4.96 5.04
C PRO A 148 21.87 -4.55 4.73
N ARG A 149 21.62 -3.89 3.59
CA ARG A 149 20.28 -3.45 3.16
C ARG A 149 19.48 -4.53 2.43
N VAL A 150 20.06 -5.70 2.17
CA VAL A 150 19.37 -6.80 1.47
C VAL A 150 18.80 -7.77 2.49
N ASP A 151 17.53 -7.57 2.84
CA ASP A 151 16.82 -8.37 3.86
C ASP A 151 16.84 -9.87 3.58
N GLN A 152 16.83 -10.28 2.31
CA GLN A 152 16.87 -11.68 1.92
C GLN A 152 18.09 -12.42 2.47
N LEU A 153 19.25 -11.76 2.57
CA LEU A 153 20.47 -12.36 3.13
C LEU A 153 20.31 -12.64 4.62
N TRP A 154 19.74 -11.68 5.36
CA TRP A 154 19.44 -11.82 6.78
C TRP A 154 18.46 -12.95 7.05
N TYR A 155 17.33 -12.98 6.33
CA TYR A 155 16.33 -14.05 6.46
C TYR A 155 16.93 -15.43 6.24
N LYS A 156 17.75 -15.61 5.20
CA LYS A 156 18.36 -16.89 4.88
C LYS A 156 19.42 -17.31 5.88
N TYR A 157 20.22 -16.36 6.39
CA TYR A 157 21.20 -16.64 7.44
C TYR A 157 20.52 -17.07 8.75
N ILE A 158 19.51 -16.32 9.19
CA ILE A 158 18.71 -16.64 10.38
C ILE A 158 18.04 -18.01 10.23
N HIS A 159 17.43 -18.27 9.07
CA HIS A 159 16.78 -19.56 8.80
C HIS A 159 17.78 -20.73 8.89
N MET A 160 19.01 -20.54 8.41
CA MET A 160 20.05 -21.55 8.51
C MET A 160 20.45 -21.81 9.98
N GLU A 161 20.64 -20.78 10.81
CA GLU A 161 20.92 -20.98 12.24
C GLU A 161 19.73 -21.63 12.98
N GLU A 162 18.49 -21.30 12.61
CA GLU A 162 17.28 -21.94 13.15
C GLU A 162 17.20 -23.43 12.78
N LEU A 163 17.51 -23.80 11.53
CA LEU A 163 17.57 -25.20 11.08
C LEU A 163 18.66 -26.01 11.80
N LEU A 164 19.76 -25.36 12.20
CA LEU A 164 20.82 -26.00 12.97
C LEU A 164 20.49 -26.11 14.48
N GLY A 165 19.36 -25.56 14.92
CA GLY A 165 18.97 -25.50 16.34
C GLY A 165 19.77 -24.49 17.17
N ALA A 166 20.57 -23.63 16.53
CA ALA A 166 21.43 -22.66 17.18
C ALA A 166 20.66 -21.36 17.48
N VAL A 167 19.64 -21.44 18.33
CA VAL A 167 18.72 -20.33 18.66
C VAL A 167 19.47 -19.09 19.16
N ALA A 168 20.52 -19.26 19.97
CA ALA A 168 21.34 -18.15 20.47
C ALA A 168 22.07 -17.40 19.34
N ASN A 169 22.57 -18.12 18.33
CA ASN A 169 23.21 -17.51 17.17
C ASN A 169 22.18 -16.75 16.32
N ALA A 170 21.01 -17.36 16.08
CA ALA A 170 19.93 -16.70 15.35
C ALA A 170 19.53 -15.36 16.01
N ARG A 171 19.46 -15.32 17.35
CA ARG A 171 19.26 -14.07 18.12
C ARG A 171 20.36 -13.04 17.89
N GLN A 172 21.63 -13.46 17.93
CA GLN A 172 22.74 -12.54 17.66
C GLN A 172 22.68 -11.96 16.24
N VAL A 173 22.29 -12.76 15.25
CA VAL A 173 22.08 -12.30 13.87
C VAL A 173 20.91 -11.32 13.79
N PHE A 174 19.79 -11.59 14.47
CA PHE A 174 18.67 -10.65 14.58
C PHE A 174 19.08 -9.33 15.23
N GLU A 175 19.80 -9.35 16.36
CA GLU A 175 20.27 -8.14 17.03
C GLU A 175 21.19 -7.31 16.14
N ARG A 176 22.11 -7.96 15.42
CA ARG A 176 22.94 -7.31 14.40
C ARG A 176 22.13 -6.75 13.24
N TRP A 177 21.02 -7.38 12.87
CA TRP A 177 20.15 -6.86 11.83
C TRP A 177 19.37 -5.64 12.33
N MET A 178 18.87 -5.67 13.56
CA MET A 178 18.12 -4.55 14.16
C MET A 178 18.98 -3.29 14.33
N SER A 179 20.29 -3.41 14.50
CA SER A 179 21.19 -2.24 14.54
C SER A 179 21.23 -1.46 13.22
N TRP A 180 20.88 -2.09 12.10
CA TRP A 180 20.74 -1.43 10.79
C TRP A 180 19.38 -0.75 10.59
N ARG A 181 18.47 -0.83 11.57
CA ARG A 181 17.08 -0.32 11.51
C ARG A 181 16.36 -0.78 10.25
N PRO A 182 16.07 -2.09 10.11
CA PRO A 182 15.35 -2.61 8.97
C PRO A 182 13.90 -2.15 8.96
N ASP A 183 13.22 -2.38 7.84
CA ASP A 183 11.79 -2.11 7.71
C ASP A 183 10.96 -2.96 8.69
N THR A 184 9.70 -2.59 8.87
CA THR A 184 8.71 -3.24 9.75
C THR A 184 8.66 -4.76 9.56
N ALA A 185 8.87 -5.28 8.35
CA ALA A 185 8.93 -6.71 8.07
C ALA A 185 10.04 -7.43 8.87
N GLY A 186 11.22 -6.81 9.00
CA GLY A 186 12.34 -7.36 9.75
C GLY A 186 12.04 -7.49 11.24
N TRP A 187 11.51 -6.42 11.85
CA TRP A 187 11.05 -6.43 13.25
C TRP A 187 9.97 -7.48 13.50
N ASN A 188 8.95 -7.53 12.63
CA ASN A 188 7.88 -8.53 12.72
C ASN A 188 8.42 -9.96 12.65
N SER A 189 9.47 -10.21 11.85
CA SER A 189 10.08 -11.53 11.75
C SER A 189 10.83 -11.93 13.03
N TYR A 190 11.48 -10.97 13.69
CA TYR A 190 12.17 -11.20 14.97
C TYR A 190 11.18 -11.47 16.10
N ILE A 191 10.10 -10.69 16.17
CA ILE A 191 9.00 -10.94 17.10
C ILE A 191 8.42 -12.35 16.87
N LYS A 192 8.07 -12.69 15.63
CA LYS A 192 7.55 -14.03 15.29
C LYS A 192 8.53 -15.14 15.66
N PHE A 193 9.84 -14.89 15.58
CA PHE A 193 10.86 -15.84 16.01
C PHE A 193 10.80 -16.09 17.52
N GLU A 194 10.84 -15.06 18.37
CA GLU A 194 10.74 -15.26 19.83
C GLU A 194 9.40 -15.90 20.23
N LEU A 195 8.32 -15.56 19.54
CA LEU A 195 7.00 -16.17 19.78
C LEU A 195 6.96 -17.67 19.46
N ARG A 196 7.72 -18.17 18.47
CA ARG A 196 7.82 -19.61 18.19
C ARG A 196 8.46 -20.37 19.35
N TYR A 197 9.39 -19.74 20.06
CA TYR A 197 10.08 -20.33 21.22
C TYR A 197 9.37 -20.05 22.56
N GLY A 198 8.22 -19.39 22.55
CA GLY A 198 7.45 -19.08 23.76
C GLY A 198 8.04 -17.93 24.60
N GLU A 199 9.00 -17.18 24.06
CA GLU A 199 9.75 -16.14 24.78
C GLU A 199 9.02 -14.80 24.74
N VAL A 200 7.96 -14.72 25.56
CA VAL A 200 7.03 -13.58 25.61
C VAL A 200 7.70 -12.28 26.00
N GLU A 201 8.48 -12.30 27.07
CA GLU A 201 9.12 -11.10 27.62
C GLU A 201 10.14 -10.52 26.64
N ARG A 202 10.86 -11.39 25.91
CA ARG A 202 11.74 -10.94 24.82
C ARG A 202 10.95 -10.32 23.69
N ALA A 203 9.85 -10.94 23.27
CA ALA A 203 8.98 -10.37 22.25
C ALA A 203 8.45 -8.98 22.66
N ARG A 204 8.09 -8.77 23.94
CA ARG A 204 7.71 -7.46 24.48
C ARG A 204 8.85 -6.44 24.39
N ALA A 205 10.04 -6.82 24.83
CA ALA A 205 11.21 -5.94 24.74
C ALA A 205 11.53 -5.55 23.29
N ILE A 206 11.33 -6.47 22.33
CA ILE A 206 11.48 -6.19 20.90
C ILE A 206 10.37 -5.25 20.42
N TYR A 207 9.12 -5.41 20.85
CA TYR A 207 8.05 -4.47 20.53
C TYR A 207 8.31 -3.06 21.05
N GLU A 208 8.79 -2.90 22.30
CA GLU A 208 9.18 -1.59 22.84
C GLU A 208 10.25 -0.91 21.98
N ARG A 209 11.27 -1.67 21.55
CA ARG A 209 12.29 -1.17 20.63
C ARG A 209 11.72 -0.85 19.24
N PHE A 210 10.82 -1.69 18.73
CA PHE A 210 10.20 -1.52 17.42
C PHE A 210 9.39 -0.23 17.36
N VAL A 211 8.60 0.03 18.40
CA VAL A 211 7.78 1.23 18.52
C VAL A 211 8.64 2.50 18.68
N ALA A 212 9.77 2.40 19.40
CA ALA A 212 10.71 3.52 19.53
C ALA A 212 11.43 3.86 18.21
N GLU A 213 11.77 2.85 17.40
CA GLU A 213 12.46 3.05 16.11
C GLU A 213 11.51 3.42 14.97
N HIS A 214 10.27 2.91 15.00
CA HIS A 214 9.22 3.16 14.01
C HIS A 214 7.94 3.64 14.71
N PRO A 215 7.88 4.90 15.18
CA PRO A 215 6.70 5.46 15.84
C PRO A 215 5.62 5.76 14.79
N ARG A 216 4.78 4.76 14.49
CA ARG A 216 3.66 4.84 13.54
C ARG A 216 2.42 4.20 14.14
N PRO A 217 1.20 4.68 13.82
CA PRO A 217 -0.04 4.09 14.35
C PRO A 217 -0.11 2.56 14.21
N ASP A 218 0.27 2.05 13.04
CA ASP A 218 0.26 0.62 12.74
C ASP A 218 1.22 -0.22 13.62
N THR A 219 2.38 0.31 14.04
CA THR A 219 3.30 -0.42 14.93
C THR A 219 2.76 -0.52 16.35
N PHE A 220 2.18 0.58 16.87
CA PHE A 220 1.49 0.59 18.17
C PHE A 220 0.26 -0.31 18.18
N ILE A 221 -0.58 -0.26 17.13
CA ILE A 221 -1.77 -1.13 17.01
C ILE A 221 -1.37 -2.61 17.02
N ARG A 222 -0.27 -2.98 16.35
CA ARG A 222 0.23 -4.36 16.38
C ARG A 222 0.71 -4.76 17.78
N TYR A 223 1.39 -3.86 18.49
CA TYR A 223 1.86 -4.14 19.85
C TYR A 223 0.69 -4.28 20.83
N ALA A 224 -0.31 -3.39 20.75
CA ALA A 224 -1.49 -3.50 21.59
C ALA A 224 -2.30 -4.77 21.29
N LYS A 225 -2.50 -5.11 20.01
CA LYS A 225 -3.12 -6.40 19.61
C LYS A 225 -2.34 -7.62 20.11
N PHE A 226 -1.03 -7.51 20.26
CA PHE A 226 -0.20 -8.58 20.83
C PHE A 226 -0.47 -8.76 22.34
N GLU A 227 -0.52 -7.69 23.11
CA GLU A 227 -0.86 -7.74 24.55
C GLU A 227 -2.31 -8.20 24.77
N MET A 228 -3.26 -7.75 23.94
CA MET A 228 -4.65 -8.20 23.97
C MET A 228 -4.78 -9.71 23.80
N LYS A 229 -4.06 -10.31 22.85
CA LYS A 229 -4.11 -11.76 22.60
C LYS A 229 -3.64 -12.59 23.80
N ARG A 230 -2.88 -11.99 24.71
CA ARG A 230 -2.38 -12.63 25.92
C ARG A 230 -3.25 -12.35 27.15
N GLY A 231 -4.28 -11.51 27.02
CA GLY A 231 -5.16 -11.12 28.13
C GLY A 231 -4.62 -9.98 28.99
N GLU A 232 -3.52 -9.33 28.59
CA GLU A 232 -2.85 -8.27 29.35
C GLU A 232 -3.47 -6.90 29.02
N VAL A 233 -4.72 -6.71 29.47
CA VAL A 233 -5.55 -5.53 29.13
C VAL A 233 -4.88 -4.23 29.56
N GLU A 234 -4.34 -4.17 30.79
CA GLU A 234 -3.70 -2.94 31.28
C GLU A 234 -2.45 -2.56 30.47
N ARG A 235 -1.65 -3.54 30.03
CA ARG A 235 -0.48 -3.28 29.18
C ARG A 235 -0.94 -2.76 27.82
N ALA A 236 -1.94 -3.38 27.21
CA ALA A 236 -2.50 -2.92 25.95
C ALA A 236 -3.01 -1.48 26.06
N ARG A 237 -3.71 -1.13 27.14
CA ARG A 237 -4.17 0.24 27.41
C ARG A 237 -3.01 1.23 27.51
N ARG A 238 -1.97 0.92 28.28
CA ARG A 238 -0.76 1.76 28.38
C ARG A 238 -0.05 1.94 27.04
N VAL A 239 -0.11 0.96 26.14
CA VAL A 239 0.43 1.09 24.77
C VAL A 239 -0.40 2.08 23.96
N TYR A 240 -1.73 2.01 24.03
CA TYR A 240 -2.62 2.95 23.35
C TYR A 240 -2.53 4.37 23.91
N GLU A 241 -2.46 4.55 25.23
CA GLU A 241 -2.28 5.86 25.87
C GLU A 241 -0.98 6.51 25.39
N ARG A 242 0.15 5.78 25.44
CA ARG A 242 1.43 6.26 24.90
C ARG A 242 1.36 6.60 23.41
N ALA A 243 0.63 5.80 22.63
CA ALA A 243 0.46 6.05 21.20
C ALA A 243 -0.34 7.35 20.98
N ALA A 244 -1.40 7.57 21.75
CA ALA A 244 -2.25 8.76 21.67
C ALA A 244 -1.49 10.02 22.07
N ASP A 245 -0.60 9.94 23.06
CA ASP A 245 0.24 11.06 23.48
C ASP A 245 1.31 11.42 22.42
N LEU A 246 1.91 10.41 21.77
CA LEU A 246 3.00 10.62 20.81
C LEU A 246 2.54 10.95 19.39
N LEU A 247 1.41 10.37 18.95
CA LEU A 247 0.93 10.41 17.56
C LEU A 247 -0.38 11.20 17.42
N ALA A 248 -0.73 12.00 18.43
CA ALA A 248 -1.97 12.77 18.46
C ALA A 248 -2.17 13.66 17.21
N ASP A 249 -1.07 14.19 16.67
CA ASP A 249 -1.08 15.14 15.55
C ASP A 249 -0.66 14.47 14.22
N ASP A 250 -0.48 13.15 14.20
CA ASP A 250 -0.07 12.42 13.01
C ASP A 250 -1.23 12.30 12.00
N GLU A 251 -0.89 12.27 10.72
CA GLU A 251 -1.86 12.24 9.62
C GLU A 251 -2.77 11.00 9.66
N ASP A 252 -2.25 9.90 10.21
CA ASP A 252 -2.89 8.60 10.32
C ASP A 252 -3.45 8.32 11.73
N ALA A 253 -3.55 9.35 12.58
CA ALA A 253 -4.05 9.23 13.96
C ALA A 253 -5.48 8.66 14.04
N GLU A 254 -6.30 8.86 12.99
CA GLU A 254 -7.65 8.28 12.90
C GLU A 254 -7.65 6.75 13.07
N VAL A 255 -6.66 6.06 12.48
CA VAL A 255 -6.55 4.60 12.51
C VAL A 255 -6.21 4.14 13.92
N LEU A 256 -5.38 4.92 14.63
CA LEU A 256 -5.04 4.67 16.03
C LEU A 256 -6.28 4.81 16.92
N PHE A 257 -7.03 5.90 16.81
CA PHE A 257 -8.19 6.16 17.66
C PHE A 257 -9.32 5.15 17.42
N VAL A 258 -9.59 4.77 16.17
CA VAL A 258 -10.54 3.70 15.87
C VAL A 258 -10.12 2.39 16.53
N ALA A 259 -8.84 2.02 16.42
CA ALA A 259 -8.33 0.81 17.05
C ALA A 259 -8.35 0.87 18.59
N PHE A 260 -8.13 2.04 19.18
CA PHE A 260 -8.19 2.24 20.63
C PHE A 260 -9.62 2.16 21.16
N ALA A 261 -10.57 2.77 20.46
CA ALA A 261 -11.99 2.67 20.81
C ALA A 261 -12.53 1.23 20.67
N GLU A 262 -12.19 0.53 19.58
CA GLU A 262 -12.52 -0.90 19.41
C GLU A 262 -11.88 -1.79 20.50
N PHE A 263 -10.74 -1.38 21.07
CA PHE A 263 -10.11 -2.06 22.20
C PHE A 263 -10.88 -1.87 23.50
N GLU A 264 -11.26 -0.64 23.85
CA GLU A 264 -12.04 -0.38 25.08
C GLU A 264 -13.45 -0.96 24.97
N GLU A 265 -14.05 -0.98 23.77
CA GLU A 265 -15.31 -1.67 23.49
C GLU A 265 -15.22 -3.16 23.84
N ARG A 266 -14.14 -3.84 23.42
CA ARG A 266 -13.89 -5.25 23.76
C ARG A 266 -13.65 -5.47 25.24
N CYS A 267 -13.11 -4.48 25.94
CA CYS A 267 -12.92 -4.50 27.39
C CYS A 267 -14.22 -4.20 28.16
N ARG A 268 -15.32 -3.87 27.47
CA ARG A 268 -16.63 -3.44 28.02
C ARG A 268 -16.60 -2.08 28.73
N GLU A 269 -15.61 -1.24 28.42
CA GLU A 269 -15.47 0.12 28.96
C GLU A 269 -16.09 1.14 27.98
N VAL A 270 -17.43 1.10 27.87
CA VAL A 270 -18.21 1.89 26.89
C VAL A 270 -17.97 3.40 27.06
N GLU A 271 -17.94 3.90 28.30
CA GLU A 271 -17.74 5.32 28.56
C GLU A 271 -16.37 5.81 28.08
N ARG A 272 -15.33 4.99 28.25
CA ARG A 272 -13.98 5.29 27.75
C ARG A 272 -13.93 5.28 26.24
N ALA A 273 -14.54 4.27 25.61
CA ALA A 273 -14.64 4.23 24.15
C ALA A 273 -15.35 5.48 23.59
N ARG A 274 -16.45 5.92 24.21
CA ARG A 274 -17.16 7.15 23.86
C ARG A 274 -16.26 8.39 24.00
N ALA A 275 -15.52 8.51 25.10
CA ALA A 275 -14.60 9.61 25.32
C ALA A 275 -13.48 9.66 24.27
N ILE A 276 -12.92 8.49 23.90
CA ILE A 276 -11.91 8.38 22.84
C ILE A 276 -12.47 8.82 21.48
N TYR A 277 -13.68 8.38 21.12
CA TYR A 277 -14.31 8.81 19.87
C TYR A 277 -14.53 10.33 19.82
N LYS A 278 -15.06 10.93 20.89
CA LYS A 278 -15.24 12.39 20.97
C LYS A 278 -13.91 13.13 20.83
N TYR A 279 -12.89 12.71 21.58
CA TYR A 279 -11.55 13.28 21.50
C TYR A 279 -10.93 13.17 20.10
N ALA A 280 -11.12 12.03 19.43
CA ALA A 280 -10.63 11.83 18.07
C ALA A 280 -11.34 12.73 17.05
N LEU A 281 -12.66 12.94 17.19
CA LEU A 281 -13.44 13.81 16.31
C LEU A 281 -13.07 15.29 16.44
N ASP A 282 -12.61 15.73 17.62
CA ASP A 282 -12.18 17.11 17.86
C ASP A 282 -10.81 17.40 17.24
N ARG A 283 -9.93 16.40 17.10
CA ARG A 283 -8.56 16.55 16.59
C ARG A 283 -8.39 16.21 15.12
N VAL A 284 -9.08 15.18 14.63
CA VAL A 284 -8.95 14.73 13.25
C VAL A 284 -9.62 15.75 12.33
N PRO A 285 -8.95 16.24 11.27
CA PRO A 285 -9.57 17.12 10.29
C PRO A 285 -10.88 16.53 9.75
N LYS A 286 -11.96 17.31 9.78
CA LYS A 286 -13.32 16.85 9.45
C LYS A 286 -13.42 16.13 8.09
N GLY A 287 -12.57 16.49 7.12
CA GLY A 287 -12.53 15.85 5.80
C GLY A 287 -12.01 14.40 5.79
N ARG A 288 -11.22 13.97 6.78
CA ARG A 288 -10.77 12.57 6.93
C ARG A 288 -11.60 11.79 7.95
N ALA A 289 -12.31 12.49 8.82
CA ALA A 289 -13.12 11.92 9.89
C ALA A 289 -14.34 11.09 9.43
N GLU A 290 -14.62 10.93 8.12
CA GLU A 290 -15.77 10.15 7.64
C GLU A 290 -15.79 8.70 8.14
N GLU A 291 -14.64 8.02 8.11
CA GLU A 291 -14.48 6.65 8.65
C GLU A 291 -14.75 6.63 10.15
N LEU A 292 -14.16 7.59 10.87
CA LEU A 292 -14.30 7.74 12.32
C LEU A 292 -15.76 8.00 12.72
N TYR A 293 -16.46 8.91 12.02
CA TYR A 293 -17.90 9.15 12.21
C TYR A 293 -18.73 7.91 11.96
N ARG A 294 -18.46 7.16 10.89
CA ARG A 294 -19.20 5.93 10.62
C ARG A 294 -18.99 4.88 11.72
N LYS A 295 -17.76 4.75 12.22
CA LYS A 295 -17.44 3.84 13.33
C LYS A 295 -18.09 4.30 14.64
N PHE A 296 -18.03 5.59 14.95
CA PHE A 296 -18.68 6.16 16.13
C PHE A 296 -20.20 5.99 16.09
N LEU A 297 -20.84 6.21 14.92
CA LEU A 297 -22.27 5.95 14.75
C LEU A 297 -22.62 4.47 14.90
N ALA A 298 -21.76 3.56 14.46
CA ALA A 298 -21.98 2.13 14.68
C ALA A 298 -21.86 1.77 16.17
N PHE A 299 -20.91 2.39 16.87
CA PHE A 299 -20.70 2.23 18.31
C PHE A 299 -21.89 2.76 19.13
N GLU A 300 -22.35 4.00 18.89
CA GLU A 300 -23.52 4.55 19.59
C GLU A 300 -24.80 3.76 19.25
N LYS A 301 -24.93 3.19 18.04
CA LYS A 301 -26.07 2.30 17.74
C LYS A 301 -26.08 1.00 18.55
N GLN A 302 -24.92 0.53 19.00
CA GLN A 302 -24.80 -0.71 19.78
C GLN A 302 -24.92 -0.46 21.28
N PHE A 303 -24.34 0.63 21.79
CA PHE A 303 -24.21 0.88 23.22
C PHE A 303 -24.80 2.21 23.69
N GLY A 304 -25.22 3.07 22.77
CA GLY A 304 -25.67 4.42 23.04
C GLY A 304 -27.13 4.48 23.47
N ASP A 305 -27.40 5.51 24.26
CA ASP A 305 -28.77 5.95 24.51
C ASP A 305 -29.31 6.65 23.25
N ARG A 306 -30.63 6.69 23.12
CA ARG A 306 -31.30 7.30 21.98
C ARG A 306 -30.79 8.72 21.70
N GLU A 307 -30.58 9.50 22.76
CA GLU A 307 -30.06 10.88 22.70
C GLU A 307 -28.64 10.94 22.11
N GLY A 308 -27.74 10.05 22.55
CA GLY A 308 -26.36 10.02 22.03
C GLY A 308 -26.28 9.64 20.56
N ILE A 309 -27.18 8.75 20.10
CA ILE A 309 -27.32 8.40 18.69
C ILE A 309 -27.84 9.61 17.89
N GLU A 310 -28.86 10.28 18.41
CA GLU A 310 -29.45 11.48 17.78
C GLU A 310 -28.39 12.59 17.67
N ASP A 311 -27.62 12.87 18.72
CA ASP A 311 -26.52 13.84 18.72
C ASP A 311 -25.44 13.52 17.68
N ALA A 312 -25.01 12.26 17.59
CA ALA A 312 -24.01 11.84 16.62
C ALA A 312 -24.51 11.97 15.17
N ILE A 313 -25.79 11.64 14.93
CA ILE A 313 -26.44 11.80 13.62
C ILE A 313 -26.56 13.27 13.25
N VAL A 314 -27.00 14.11 14.20
CA VAL A 314 -27.10 15.56 14.04
C VAL A 314 -25.72 16.13 13.71
N GLY A 315 -24.66 15.76 14.44
CA GLY A 315 -23.29 16.22 14.16
C GLY A 315 -22.81 15.90 12.74
N LYS A 316 -23.08 14.68 12.25
CA LYS A 316 -22.76 14.29 10.88
C LYS A 316 -23.57 15.09 9.84
N ARG A 317 -24.89 15.22 10.05
CA ARG A 317 -25.77 15.96 9.13
C ARG A 317 -25.43 17.45 9.09
N ARG A 318 -25.14 18.06 10.25
CA ARG A 318 -24.64 19.44 10.35
C ARG A 318 -23.42 19.67 9.45
N PHE A 319 -22.43 18.77 9.52
CA PHE A 319 -21.24 18.89 8.67
C PHE A 319 -21.57 18.75 7.17
N GLN A 320 -22.46 17.82 6.81
CA GLN A 320 -22.90 17.64 5.42
C GLN A 320 -23.61 18.90 4.90
N TYR A 321 -24.54 19.45 5.66
CA TYR A 321 -25.26 20.66 5.28
C TYR A 321 -24.33 21.90 5.25
N GLU A 322 -23.39 22.04 6.18
CA GLU A 322 -22.37 23.09 6.13
C GLU A 322 -21.52 23.01 4.85
N ASP A 323 -21.17 21.80 4.41
CA ASP A 323 -20.42 21.59 3.17
C ASP A 323 -21.26 21.84 1.92
N GLU A 324 -22.52 21.40 1.89
CA GLU A 324 -23.48 21.67 0.82
C GLU A 324 -23.74 23.17 0.64
N VAL A 325 -23.98 23.86 1.75
CA VAL A 325 -24.18 25.31 1.80
C VAL A 325 -22.92 26.05 1.36
N ARG A 326 -21.73 25.60 1.77
CA ARG A 326 -20.46 26.20 1.33
C ARG A 326 -20.23 26.01 -0.18
N LYS A 327 -20.59 24.85 -0.74
CA LYS A 327 -20.46 24.56 -2.17
C LYS A 327 -21.41 25.40 -3.01
N ASN A 328 -22.68 25.47 -2.61
CA ASN A 328 -23.73 26.18 -3.35
C ASN A 328 -24.60 27.03 -2.39
N PRO A 329 -24.19 28.26 -2.04
CA PRO A 329 -24.95 29.10 -1.10
C PRO A 329 -26.36 29.48 -1.58
N LEU A 330 -26.61 29.45 -2.90
CA LEU A 330 -27.90 29.77 -3.51
C LEU A 330 -28.90 28.60 -3.51
N ASN A 331 -28.50 27.42 -3.02
CA ASN A 331 -29.41 26.29 -2.87
C ASN A 331 -30.24 26.43 -1.58
N TYR A 332 -31.40 27.07 -1.68
CA TYR A 332 -32.30 27.25 -0.53
C TYR A 332 -32.85 25.93 0.02
N ASP A 333 -32.92 24.87 -0.78
CA ASP A 333 -33.36 23.55 -0.28
C ASP A 333 -32.38 22.98 0.77
N SER A 334 -31.06 23.12 0.55
CA SER A 334 -30.08 22.72 1.58
C SER A 334 -30.14 23.59 2.83
N TRP A 335 -30.49 24.88 2.69
CA TRP A 335 -30.73 25.73 3.85
C TRP A 335 -31.97 25.31 4.63
N PHE A 336 -33.08 24.99 3.96
CA PHE A 336 -34.29 24.50 4.62
C PHE A 336 -34.04 23.20 5.38
N ASP A 337 -33.31 22.26 4.79
CA ASP A 337 -32.97 21.00 5.46
C ASP A 337 -32.01 21.23 6.63
N TYR A 338 -31.07 22.19 6.52
CA TYR A 338 -30.19 22.57 7.61
C TYR A 338 -30.94 23.22 8.78
N ILE A 339 -31.85 24.14 8.48
CA ILE A 339 -32.70 24.82 9.47
C ILE A 339 -33.59 23.82 10.20
N ARG A 340 -34.29 22.94 9.47
CA ARG A 340 -35.13 21.90 10.09
C ARG A 340 -34.32 20.99 11.03
N LEU A 341 -33.05 20.73 10.70
CA LEU A 341 -32.16 19.99 11.58
C LEU A 341 -31.87 20.78 12.88
N GLU A 342 -31.53 22.06 12.79
CA GLU A 342 -31.27 22.88 13.98
C GLU A 342 -32.53 23.10 14.83
N GLU A 343 -33.69 23.30 14.21
CA GLU A 343 -34.99 23.38 14.88
C GLU A 343 -35.30 22.09 15.66
N SER A 344 -34.96 20.92 15.09
CA SER A 344 -35.13 19.65 15.79
C SER A 344 -34.23 19.48 17.02
N VAL A 345 -33.11 20.23 17.09
CA VAL A 345 -32.19 20.22 18.24
C VAL A 345 -32.60 21.25 19.29
N GLY A 346 -33.30 22.32 18.90
CA GLY A 346 -33.88 23.32 19.80
C GLY A 346 -32.87 24.28 20.43
N ASN A 347 -31.70 24.51 19.82
CA ASN A 347 -30.76 25.54 20.29
C ASN A 347 -31.05 26.88 19.62
N ASN A 348 -31.76 27.75 20.33
CA ASN A 348 -32.28 29.02 19.79
C ASN A 348 -31.19 29.91 19.17
N ASP A 349 -30.01 29.99 19.79
CA ASP A 349 -28.93 30.84 19.31
C ASP A 349 -28.38 30.36 17.96
N ARG A 350 -28.25 29.03 17.80
CA ARG A 350 -27.79 28.44 16.54
C ARG A 350 -28.84 28.52 15.45
N ILE A 351 -30.11 28.33 15.79
CA ILE A 351 -31.20 28.44 14.83
C ILE A 351 -31.22 29.86 14.24
N ARG A 352 -31.14 30.89 15.11
CA ARG A 352 -31.00 32.30 14.70
C ARG A 352 -29.79 32.53 13.79
N GLU A 353 -28.62 32.05 14.19
CA GLU A 353 -27.40 32.18 13.38
C GLU A 353 -27.56 31.56 11.97
N VAL A 354 -28.16 30.36 11.87
CA VAL A 354 -28.37 29.70 10.57
C VAL A 354 -29.40 30.45 9.73
N TYR A 355 -30.48 30.97 10.32
CA TYR A 355 -31.44 31.82 9.63
C TYR A 355 -30.78 33.10 9.10
N GLU A 356 -30.02 33.81 9.93
CA GLU A 356 -29.29 35.03 9.56
C GLU A 356 -28.30 34.78 8.41
N ARG A 357 -27.55 33.68 8.49
CA ARG A 357 -26.62 33.26 7.43
C ARG A 357 -27.36 32.90 6.15
N ALA A 358 -28.51 32.25 6.23
CA ALA A 358 -29.32 31.91 5.07
C ALA A 358 -29.88 33.17 4.39
N ILE A 359 -30.37 34.13 5.18
CA ILE A 359 -30.95 35.40 4.72
C ILE A 359 -29.89 36.29 4.06
N ALA A 360 -28.65 36.25 4.54
CA ALA A 360 -27.54 36.98 3.92
C ALA A 360 -27.29 36.60 2.45
N ASN A 361 -27.76 35.44 1.99
CA ASN A 361 -27.65 34.99 0.60
C ASN A 361 -28.82 35.50 -0.25
N VAL A 362 -28.77 36.78 -0.63
CA VAL A 362 -29.77 37.41 -1.49
C VAL A 362 -29.71 36.84 -2.92
N PRO A 363 -30.84 36.38 -3.49
CA PRO A 363 -30.87 35.91 -4.87
C PRO A 363 -30.41 36.98 -5.88
N PRO A 364 -29.60 36.64 -6.90
CA PRO A 364 -29.29 37.57 -7.99
C PRO A 364 -30.55 37.94 -8.81
N CYS A 365 -30.56 39.14 -9.41
CA CYS A 365 -31.74 39.75 -10.07
C CYS A 365 -31.74 39.66 -11.62
N ARG A 366 -30.87 38.88 -12.26
CA ARG A 366 -30.52 39.02 -13.68
C ARG A 366 -31.09 37.95 -14.65
N SER A 367 -31.74 36.88 -14.18
CA SER A 367 -32.23 35.78 -15.02
C SER A 367 -33.61 35.22 -14.61
N ALA A 368 -34.37 34.71 -15.58
CA ALA A 368 -35.71 34.13 -15.35
C ALA A 368 -35.68 32.84 -14.50
N GLU A 369 -34.59 32.07 -14.53
CA GLU A 369 -34.40 30.91 -13.65
C GLU A 369 -34.27 31.35 -12.17
N GLU A 370 -33.83 32.58 -11.95
CA GLU A 370 -33.61 33.15 -10.62
C GLU A 370 -34.92 33.57 -9.93
N LYS A 371 -36.04 33.67 -10.66
CA LYS A 371 -37.37 33.89 -10.03
C LYS A 371 -37.76 32.76 -9.07
N ARG A 372 -37.26 31.54 -9.30
CA ARG A 372 -37.49 30.39 -8.39
C ARG A 372 -36.77 30.58 -7.06
N TYR A 373 -35.60 31.21 -7.08
CA TYR A 373 -34.84 31.54 -5.87
C TYR A 373 -35.57 32.58 -5.02
N TRP A 374 -36.20 33.58 -5.64
CA TRP A 374 -37.01 34.56 -4.93
C TRP A 374 -38.20 33.94 -4.19
N GLN A 375 -38.89 32.97 -4.79
CA GLN A 375 -39.97 32.25 -4.09
C GLN A 375 -39.45 31.57 -2.82
N ARG A 376 -38.34 30.84 -2.94
CA ARG A 376 -37.70 30.13 -1.82
C ARG A 376 -37.15 31.11 -0.76
N TYR A 377 -36.57 32.23 -1.19
CA TYR A 377 -36.09 33.29 -0.30
C TYR A 377 -37.22 33.95 0.50
N ILE A 378 -38.38 34.18 -0.13
CA ILE A 378 -39.57 34.67 0.59
C ILE A 378 -40.02 33.65 1.65
N TYR A 379 -40.03 32.35 1.33
CA TYR A 379 -40.34 31.31 2.31
C TYR A 379 -39.33 31.26 3.46
N LEU A 380 -38.06 31.55 3.23
CA LEU A 380 -37.04 31.64 4.28
C LEU A 380 -37.39 32.72 5.31
N TRP A 381 -37.80 33.90 4.85
CA TRP A 381 -38.27 34.99 5.72
C TRP A 381 -39.57 34.63 6.45
N ILE A 382 -40.53 34.01 5.76
CA ILE A 382 -41.77 33.55 6.38
C ILE A 382 -41.47 32.54 7.50
N ASN A 383 -40.59 31.56 7.25
CA ASN A 383 -40.20 30.58 8.25
C ASN A 383 -39.47 31.22 9.43
N TYR A 384 -38.56 32.17 9.17
CA TYR A 384 -37.85 32.87 10.25
C TYR A 384 -38.81 33.67 11.14
N ALA A 385 -39.74 34.42 10.53
CA ALA A 385 -40.76 35.16 11.27
C ALA A 385 -41.68 34.21 12.07
N LEU A 386 -42.09 33.08 11.49
CA LEU A 386 -42.88 32.07 12.19
C LEU A 386 -42.12 31.46 13.38
N TYR A 387 -40.83 31.17 13.22
CA TYR A 387 -39.98 30.63 14.28
C TYR A 387 -39.81 31.63 15.43
N GLU A 388 -39.53 32.91 15.13
CA GLU A 388 -39.40 33.95 16.16
C GLU A 388 -40.71 34.17 16.95
N GLU A 389 -41.86 34.15 16.26
CA GLU A 389 -43.18 34.35 16.87
C GLU A 389 -43.65 33.14 17.70
N LEU A 390 -43.42 31.91 17.21
CA LEU A 390 -43.99 30.70 17.82
C LEU A 390 -43.04 30.02 18.81
N ASP A 391 -41.76 29.92 18.47
CA ASP A 391 -40.81 29.03 19.15
C ASP A 391 -39.77 29.79 19.98
N ALA A 392 -39.26 30.92 19.49
CA ALA A 392 -38.21 31.67 20.18
C ALA A 392 -38.68 32.41 21.44
N GLN A 393 -40.01 32.55 21.63
CA GLN A 393 -40.66 33.25 22.74
C GLN A 393 -39.87 34.48 23.17
N ASP A 394 -39.82 35.49 22.29
CA ASP A 394 -39.22 36.77 22.63
C ASP A 394 -39.81 37.24 23.96
N ARG A 395 -38.95 37.27 24.99
CA ARG A 395 -39.21 37.75 26.35
C ARG A 395 -39.55 39.24 26.30
N THR A 396 -40.70 39.59 25.74
CA THR A 396 -41.18 40.97 25.63
C THR A 396 -42.25 41.31 26.66
N ASP A 397 -42.57 40.38 27.57
CA ASP A 397 -43.54 40.59 28.67
C ASP A 397 -42.93 41.17 29.97
N GLN A 398 -41.64 41.57 29.98
CA GLN A 398 -41.05 42.29 31.12
C GLN A 398 -40.24 43.51 30.66
N GLY A 399 -40.96 44.61 30.39
CA GLY A 399 -40.42 45.96 30.50
C GLY A 399 -40.10 46.65 29.18
N GLY A 400 -41.00 47.55 28.79
CA GLY A 400 -40.62 48.80 28.12
C GLY A 400 -40.34 48.71 26.62
N LEU A 401 -41.24 49.33 25.85
CA LEU A 401 -40.99 49.91 24.54
C LEU A 401 -39.69 50.75 24.53
N GLN A 402 -38.55 50.12 24.26
CA GLN A 402 -37.29 50.80 23.97
C GLN A 402 -36.29 49.80 23.37
N GLY A 403 -36.29 49.66 22.04
CA GLY A 403 -35.31 48.79 21.39
C GLY A 403 -35.59 48.36 19.94
N MET A 404 -36.66 48.82 19.29
CA MET A 404 -36.74 48.66 17.83
C MET A 404 -35.66 49.56 17.21
N PRO A 405 -34.73 49.00 16.41
CA PRO A 405 -33.91 49.84 15.55
C PRO A 405 -34.89 50.57 14.62
N GLU A 406 -34.88 51.91 14.67
CA GLU A 406 -35.53 52.73 13.67
C GLU A 406 -35.12 52.20 12.31
N ALA A 407 -36.11 51.78 11.51
CA ALA A 407 -35.91 51.48 10.11
C ALA A 407 -35.28 52.73 9.50
N ASP A 408 -33.98 52.65 9.20
CA ASP A 408 -33.28 53.71 8.50
C ASP A 408 -33.97 53.85 7.14
N SER A 409 -34.80 54.88 7.03
CA SER A 409 -35.53 55.30 5.84
C SER A 409 -34.60 55.81 4.73
N SER A 410 -33.33 55.41 4.75
CA SER A 410 -32.24 55.93 3.92
C SER A 410 -31.60 54.87 3.02
N GLN A 411 -32.08 53.62 3.02
CA GLN A 411 -31.76 52.67 1.95
C GLN A 411 -32.94 52.60 0.99
N GLU A 412 -32.88 53.50 0.00
CA GLU A 412 -33.67 53.45 -1.22
C GLU A 412 -33.70 52.01 -1.75
N VAL A 413 -34.81 51.31 -1.49
CA VAL A 413 -35.18 50.16 -2.30
C VAL A 413 -35.54 50.76 -3.64
N HIS A 414 -34.53 50.86 -4.51
CA HIS A 414 -34.68 51.12 -5.93
C HIS A 414 -35.33 49.88 -6.54
N ILE A 415 -36.59 49.64 -6.15
CA ILE A 415 -37.51 48.77 -6.86
C ILE A 415 -37.68 49.46 -8.20
N CYS A 416 -37.17 48.82 -9.25
CA CYS A 416 -37.48 49.14 -10.64
C CYS A 416 -39.00 49.16 -10.81
N LYS A 417 -39.60 50.30 -10.49
CA LYS A 417 -40.92 50.71 -10.93
C LYS A 417 -40.72 51.43 -12.26
N ASP A 418 -41.36 50.88 -13.27
CA ASP A 418 -41.88 51.62 -14.42
C ASP A 418 -40.89 51.92 -15.57
N VAL A 419 -40.38 50.85 -16.20
CA VAL A 419 -40.30 50.82 -17.68
C VAL A 419 -41.72 50.55 -18.19
N ALA A 420 -42.57 51.59 -18.16
CA ALA A 420 -43.93 51.51 -18.69
C ALA A 420 -44.42 52.86 -19.22
N HIS A 421 -43.55 53.71 -19.79
CA HIS A 421 -43.95 54.92 -20.53
C HIS A 421 -43.33 54.90 -21.93
N GLY A 422 -43.75 53.92 -22.73
CA GLY A 422 -43.65 53.95 -24.20
C GLY A 422 -45.04 54.21 -24.76
N GLY A 423 -45.42 55.49 -24.88
CA GLY A 423 -46.65 55.90 -25.55
C GLY A 423 -46.59 55.62 -27.06
N PRO A 424 -47.75 55.51 -27.74
CA PRO A 424 -47.83 55.03 -29.11
C PRO A 424 -47.53 56.16 -30.11
N VAL A 425 -46.48 55.99 -30.93
CA VAL A 425 -46.37 56.51 -32.31
C VAL A 425 -45.53 55.51 -33.10
#